data_AF-A0A1Q3AYK4-F1
#
_entry.id   AF-A0A1Q3AYK4-F1
#
_cell.length_a   1.000
_cell.length_b   1.000
_cell.length_c   1.000
_cell.angle_alpha   90.00
_cell.angle_beta   90.00
_cell.angle_gamma   90.00
#
_symmetry.space_group_name_H-M   'P 1'
#
loop_
_entity.id
_entity.type
_entity.pdbx_description
1 polymer ?
#
loop_
_entity_poly.entity_id
_entity_poly.type
_entity_poly.pdbx_seq_one_letter_code
_entity_poly.pdbx_strand_id
1 'polypeptide(L)'
;MGWFDYLCSSHVIYPRLVKLFYANLDNSTSCVTNYFVLGNPISLTPELIAETLGIPNFGITHFNDVGKVEALGICLEQPNVNPIMNVTSSHLPIATRIILLLVTNTFLQREGSHTLPSERDLKFVACVKNGTPVNLPYLIVNHMRSRPNHLPYPMLLSRIFESLNLNIPDDEQ
;
A
#
# COMPACT_ATOMS: atom_id res chain seq x y z
N MET A 1 -15.61 -2.29 2.69
CA MET A 1 -14.14 -2.43 2.69
C MET A 1 -13.61 -1.52 3.80
N GLY A 2 -12.93 -2.03 4.83
CA GLY A 2 -12.42 -1.19 5.94
C GLY A 2 -11.46 -0.08 5.51
N TRP A 3 -10.91 -0.16 4.29
CA TRP A 3 -10.11 0.88 3.65
C TRP A 3 -10.85 2.16 3.29
N PHE A 4 -12.18 2.11 3.12
CA PHE A 4 -12.94 3.31 2.76
C PHE A 4 -12.84 4.37 3.86
N ASP A 5 -12.90 3.94 5.13
CA ASP A 5 -12.75 4.83 6.27
C ASP A 5 -11.35 5.45 6.31
N TYR A 6 -10.31 4.67 6.01
CA TYR A 6 -8.95 5.18 5.87
C TYR A 6 -8.82 6.20 4.73
N LEU A 7 -9.39 5.91 3.55
CA LEU A 7 -9.35 6.78 2.37
C LEU A 7 -10.09 8.11 2.57
N CYS A 8 -11.19 8.09 3.30
CA CYS A 8 -12.06 9.26 3.52
C CYS A 8 -11.69 10.07 4.77
N SER A 9 -10.76 9.56 5.59
CA SER A 9 -10.36 10.22 6.83
C SER A 9 -9.27 11.27 6.61
N SER A 10 -9.44 12.45 7.20
CA SER A 10 -8.37 13.44 7.36
C SER A 10 -7.68 13.22 8.71
N HIS A 11 -6.65 12.37 8.75
CA HIS A 11 -5.84 12.20 9.96
C HIS A 11 -4.68 13.20 9.98
N VAL A 12 -4.30 13.60 11.19
CA VAL A 12 -3.10 14.42 11.42
C VAL A 12 -1.88 13.66 10.92
N ILE A 13 -0.96 14.37 10.28
CA ILE A 13 0.33 13.82 9.87
C ILE A 13 1.37 14.44 10.78
N TYR A 14 2.17 13.60 11.44
CA TYR A 14 3.29 14.00 12.31
C TYR A 14 4.61 13.89 11.54
N PRO A 15 5.05 14.93 10.81
CA PRO A 15 6.09 14.78 9.80
C PRO A 15 7.46 14.46 10.41
N ARG A 16 7.73 14.92 11.64
CA ARG A 16 9.03 14.65 12.29
C ARG A 16 9.05 13.24 12.87
N LEU A 17 7.95 12.73 13.44
CA LEU A 17 7.83 11.32 13.83
C LEU A 17 7.95 10.38 12.63
N VAL A 18 7.34 10.72 11.49
CA VAL A 18 7.49 9.96 10.25
C VAL A 18 8.95 9.94 9.78
N LYS A 19 9.64 11.08 9.80
CA LYS A 19 11.08 11.14 9.44
C LYS A 19 11.93 10.33 10.40
N LEU A 20 11.66 10.41 11.71
CA LEU A 20 12.38 9.63 12.73
C LEU A 20 12.16 8.12 12.55
N PHE A 21 10.92 7.71 12.25
CA PHE A 21 10.60 6.32 11.91
C PHE A 21 11.48 5.81 10.78
N TYR A 22 11.53 6.53 9.65
CA TYR A 22 12.29 6.09 8.48
C TYR A 22 13.81 6.19 8.66
N ALA A 23 14.29 7.15 9.47
CA ALA A 23 15.71 7.27 9.82
C ALA A 23 16.21 6.11 10.71
N ASN A 24 15.31 5.46 11.47
CA ASN A 24 15.62 4.37 12.39
C ASN A 24 15.11 3.00 11.90
N LEU A 25 14.76 2.89 10.62
CA LEU A 25 14.26 1.65 10.05
C LEU A 25 15.38 0.59 10.02
N ASP A 26 15.23 -0.50 10.77
CA ASP A 26 16.18 -1.62 10.71
C ASP A 26 16.08 -2.34 9.36
N ASN A 27 17.22 -2.45 8.67
CA ASN A 27 17.34 -3.15 7.38
C ASN A 27 17.43 -4.69 7.54
N SER A 28 17.39 -5.23 8.76
CA SER A 28 17.46 -6.67 9.01
C SER A 28 16.30 -7.42 8.33
N THR A 29 16.59 -8.54 7.67
CA THR A 29 15.72 -9.28 6.73
C THR A 29 14.49 -9.95 7.35
N SER A 30 14.18 -9.73 8.64
CA SER A 30 13.01 -10.32 9.28
C SER A 30 11.71 -9.63 8.86
N CYS A 31 10.60 -10.37 8.81
CA CYS A 31 9.25 -9.88 8.51
C CYS A 31 8.76 -8.79 9.49
N VAL A 32 9.51 -8.54 10.55
CA VAL A 32 9.29 -7.51 11.55
C VAL A 32 10.21 -6.33 11.24
N THR A 33 9.62 -5.16 11.03
CA THR A 33 10.38 -3.91 11.00
C THR A 33 10.39 -3.35 12.42
N ASN A 34 11.48 -3.57 13.14
CA ASN A 34 11.70 -2.95 14.44
C ASN A 34 12.27 -1.55 14.23
N TYR A 35 11.76 -0.57 14.96
CA TYR A 35 12.25 0.80 14.94
C TYR A 35 12.06 1.47 16.29
N PHE A 36 12.81 2.54 16.51
CA PHE A 36 12.75 3.32 17.75
C PHE A 36 12.15 4.69 17.45
N VAL A 37 10.97 4.97 18.01
CA VAL A 37 10.41 6.33 18.04
C VAL A 37 10.41 6.80 19.49
N LEU A 38 11.14 7.88 19.78
CA LEU A 38 11.23 8.48 21.11
C LEU A 38 11.64 7.48 22.21
N GLY A 39 12.51 6.52 21.88
CA GLY A 39 12.98 5.50 22.83
C GLY A 39 12.04 4.29 23.00
N ASN A 40 10.90 4.25 22.32
CA ASN A 40 9.99 3.10 22.31
C ASN A 40 10.31 2.19 21.12
N PRO A 41 10.65 0.90 21.34
CA PRO A 41 10.75 -0.07 20.26
C PRO A 41 9.34 -0.38 19.76
N ILE A 42 9.10 -0.14 18.48
CA ILE A 42 7.84 -0.46 17.82
C ILE A 42 8.17 -1.44 16.70
N SER A 43 7.36 -2.49 16.61
CA SER A 43 7.44 -3.51 15.59
C SER A 43 6.29 -3.30 14.61
N LEU A 44 6.57 -2.79 13.41
CA LEU A 44 5.56 -2.66 12.37
C LEU A 44 5.37 -4.04 11.73
N THR A 45 4.22 -4.64 12.02
CA THR A 45 3.80 -5.91 11.43
C THR A 45 2.52 -5.74 10.61
N PRO A 46 2.22 -6.67 9.69
CA PRO A 46 0.93 -6.70 9.01
C PRO A 46 -0.25 -6.72 9.99
N GLU A 47 -0.11 -7.39 11.15
CA GLU A 47 -1.14 -7.45 12.19
C GLU A 47 -1.42 -6.07 12.78
N LEU A 48 -0.37 -5.29 13.12
CA LEU A 48 -0.54 -3.94 13.65
C LEU A 48 -1.26 -3.02 12.65
N ILE A 49 -0.92 -3.10 11.37
CA ILE A 49 -1.62 -2.34 10.31
C ILE A 49 -3.07 -2.79 10.19
N ALA A 50 -3.32 -4.09 10.24
CA ALA A 50 -4.65 -4.66 10.14
C ALA A 50 -5.56 -4.22 11.30
N GLU A 51 -5.04 -4.23 12.53
CA GLU A 51 -5.73 -3.75 13.72
C GLU A 51 -5.99 -2.24 13.63
N THR A 52 -4.97 -1.46 13.28
CA THR A 52 -5.08 0.01 13.17
C THR A 52 -6.14 0.44 12.14
N LEU A 53 -6.21 -0.28 11.02
CA LEU A 53 -7.12 0.03 9.91
C LEU A 53 -8.46 -0.72 9.97
N GLY A 54 -8.62 -1.72 10.84
CA GLY A 54 -9.82 -2.55 10.91
C GLY A 54 -10.06 -3.38 9.65
N ILE A 55 -8.99 -3.96 9.08
CA ILE A 55 -9.02 -4.69 7.81
C ILE A 55 -8.49 -6.11 7.96
N PRO A 56 -8.83 -7.03 7.04
CA PRO A 56 -8.29 -8.38 7.07
C PRO A 56 -6.78 -8.45 6.78
N ASN A 57 -6.08 -9.29 7.53
CA ASN A 57 -4.69 -9.70 7.30
C ASN A 57 -4.63 -11.10 6.65
N PHE A 58 -5.31 -11.29 5.52
CA PHE A 58 -5.28 -12.55 4.76
C PHE A 58 -5.39 -12.29 3.26
N GLY A 59 -5.12 -13.32 2.46
CA GLY A 59 -5.16 -13.25 1.00
C GLY A 59 -3.76 -13.33 0.39
N ILE A 60 -3.68 -13.08 -0.92
CA ILE A 60 -2.40 -13.17 -1.64
C ILE A 60 -1.44 -12.07 -1.19
N THR A 61 -0.17 -12.43 -1.06
CA THR A 61 0.93 -11.56 -0.60
C THR A 61 1.88 -11.16 -1.74
N HIS A 62 1.79 -11.87 -2.87
CA HIS A 62 2.48 -11.57 -4.11
C HIS A 62 1.57 -11.86 -5.31
N PHE A 63 1.90 -11.28 -6.46
CA PHE A 63 1.08 -11.39 -7.67
C PHE A 63 1.67 -12.39 -8.70
N ASN A 64 2.55 -13.28 -8.27
CA ASN A 64 3.22 -14.22 -9.18
C ASN A 64 2.23 -15.23 -9.78
N ASP A 65 1.23 -15.65 -9.01
CA ASP A 65 0.22 -16.63 -9.44
C ASP A 65 -0.84 -16.04 -10.37
N VAL A 66 -0.91 -14.71 -10.48
CA VAL A 66 -1.82 -14.03 -11.40
C VAL A 66 -1.13 -13.94 -12.77
N GLY A 67 -1.72 -14.58 -13.78
CA GLY A 67 -1.17 -14.55 -15.13
C GLY A 67 -1.19 -13.13 -15.71
N LYS A 68 -0.15 -12.71 -16.43
CA LYS A 68 -0.13 -11.38 -17.08
C LYS A 68 -1.29 -11.22 -18.07
N VAL A 69 -1.53 -12.23 -18.91
CA VAL A 69 -2.64 -12.24 -19.90
C VAL A 69 -4.00 -12.21 -19.21
N GLU A 70 -4.16 -13.00 -18.15
CA GLU A 70 -5.38 -13.02 -17.35
C GLU A 70 -5.67 -11.65 -16.73
N ALA A 71 -4.66 -11.03 -16.09
CA ALA A 71 -4.81 -9.70 -15.49
C ALA A 71 -5.17 -8.64 -16.53
N LEU A 72 -4.54 -8.69 -17.72
CA LEU A 72 -4.85 -7.80 -18.83
C LEU A 72 -6.30 -7.98 -19.31
N GLY A 73 -6.75 -9.23 -19.46
CA GLY A 73 -8.11 -9.54 -19.90
C GLY A 73 -9.16 -9.04 -18.91
N ILE A 74 -8.92 -9.24 -17.62
CA ILE A 74 -9.78 -8.72 -16.54
C ILE A 74 -9.78 -7.19 -16.54
N CYS A 75 -8.62 -6.53 -16.63
CA CYS A 75 -8.53 -5.07 -16.59
C CYS A 75 -9.21 -4.41 -17.80
N LEU A 76 -9.02 -4.96 -18.99
CA LEU A 76 -9.58 -4.44 -20.24
C LEU A 76 -11.02 -4.88 -20.50
N GLU A 77 -11.54 -5.83 -19.71
CA GLU A 77 -12.85 -6.45 -19.90
C GLU A 77 -12.97 -7.13 -21.28
N GLN A 78 -11.87 -7.76 -21.72
CA GLN A 78 -11.75 -8.42 -23.03
C GLN A 78 -11.15 -9.83 -22.89
N PRO A 79 -11.71 -10.84 -23.57
CA PRO A 79 -11.25 -12.23 -23.44
C PRO A 79 -9.92 -12.51 -24.16
N ASN A 80 -9.62 -11.80 -25.26
CA ASN A 80 -8.45 -12.06 -26.11
C ASN A 80 -7.55 -10.84 -26.16
N VAL A 81 -6.60 -10.77 -25.23
CA VAL A 81 -5.64 -9.66 -25.12
C VAL A 81 -4.25 -10.11 -25.57
N ASN A 82 -3.56 -9.24 -26.32
CA ASN A 82 -2.18 -9.50 -26.73
C ASN A 82 -1.23 -9.28 -25.54
N PRO A 83 -0.46 -10.30 -25.07
CA PRO A 83 0.47 -10.16 -23.93
C PRO A 83 1.59 -9.12 -24.14
N ILE A 84 1.87 -8.76 -25.39
CA ILE A 84 2.95 -7.84 -25.79
C ILE A 84 2.45 -6.38 -25.79
N MET A 85 1.14 -6.15 -25.80
CA MET A 85 0.58 -4.80 -25.82
C MET A 85 0.94 -4.02 -24.55
N ASN A 86 1.40 -2.78 -24.72
CA ASN A 86 1.52 -1.83 -23.63
C ASN A 86 0.16 -1.18 -23.35
N VAL A 87 -0.40 -1.45 -22.18
CA VAL A 87 -1.65 -0.85 -21.73
C VAL A 87 -1.35 0.45 -21.00
N THR A 88 -1.91 1.55 -21.46
CA THR A 88 -1.93 2.83 -20.72
C THR A 88 -3.26 3.00 -19.99
N SER A 89 -3.31 3.92 -19.02
CA SER A 89 -4.54 4.20 -18.26
C SER A 89 -5.73 4.63 -19.11
N SER A 90 -5.51 5.20 -20.31
CA SER A 90 -6.58 5.60 -21.23
C SER A 90 -7.26 4.44 -21.94
N HIS A 91 -6.61 3.27 -22.03
CA HIS A 91 -7.21 2.06 -22.59
C HIS A 91 -8.17 1.39 -21.61
N LEU A 92 -8.07 1.72 -20.31
CA LEU A 92 -8.85 1.07 -19.27
C LEU A 92 -10.27 1.66 -19.17
N PRO A 93 -11.30 0.80 -19.03
CA PRO A 93 -12.65 1.24 -18.65
C PRO A 93 -12.63 2.14 -17.42
N ILE A 94 -13.59 3.05 -17.31
CA ILE A 94 -13.58 4.08 -16.26
C ILE A 94 -13.49 3.50 -14.84
N ALA A 95 -14.23 2.42 -14.57
CA ALA A 95 -14.19 1.73 -13.28
C ALA A 95 -12.80 1.12 -13.01
N THR A 96 -12.21 0.44 -13.98
CA THR A 96 -10.84 -0.11 -13.88
C THR A 96 -9.82 1.00 -13.65
N ARG A 97 -9.98 2.15 -14.31
CA ARG A 97 -9.09 3.30 -14.15
C ARG A 97 -9.17 3.90 -12.75
N ILE A 98 -10.36 3.98 -12.15
CA ILE A 98 -10.54 4.42 -10.76
C ILE A 98 -9.82 3.46 -9.80
N ILE A 99 -9.98 2.14 -9.99
CA ILE A 99 -9.26 1.14 -9.18
C ILE A 99 -7.75 1.30 -9.35
N LEU A 100 -7.25 1.47 -10.58
CA LEU A 100 -5.83 1.70 -10.83
C LEU A 100 -5.31 2.96 -10.12
N LEU A 101 -6.10 4.04 -10.10
CA LEU A 101 -5.73 5.26 -9.36
C LEU A 101 -5.63 4.98 -7.86
N LEU A 102 -6.59 4.25 -7.27
CA LEU A 102 -6.53 3.85 -5.86
C LEU A 102 -5.31 2.97 -5.56
N VAL A 103 -5.02 2.00 -6.43
CA VAL A 103 -3.85 1.12 -6.29
C VAL A 103 -2.56 1.93 -6.30
N THR A 104 -2.40 2.83 -7.26
CA THR A 104 -1.11 3.54 -7.49
C THR A 104 -0.93 4.81 -6.65
N ASN A 105 -1.99 5.40 -6.12
CA ASN A 105 -1.93 6.61 -5.29
C ASN A 105 -2.15 6.34 -3.79
N THR A 106 -2.72 5.18 -3.44
CA THR A 106 -3.03 4.88 -2.03
C THR A 106 -2.40 3.57 -1.58
N PHE A 107 -2.70 2.45 -2.24
CA PHE A 107 -2.34 1.13 -1.71
C PHE A 107 -0.87 0.78 -1.89
N LEU A 108 -0.29 1.17 -3.03
CA LEU A 108 1.11 0.99 -3.39
C LEU A 108 1.57 2.26 -4.08
N GLN A 109 1.78 3.31 -3.28
CA GLN A 109 2.14 4.65 -3.75
C GLN A 109 3.34 4.59 -4.70
N ARG A 110 3.08 4.84 -5.98
CA ARG A 110 4.10 4.92 -7.01
C ARG A 110 4.66 6.33 -7.09
N GLU A 111 5.92 6.39 -7.49
CA GLU A 111 6.56 7.62 -7.92
C GLU A 111 6.61 7.69 -9.44
N GLY A 112 6.62 8.91 -9.97
CA GLY A 112 6.70 9.17 -11.40
C GLY A 112 5.36 9.06 -12.11
N SER A 113 5.39 8.67 -13.39
CA SER A 113 4.20 8.70 -14.23
C SER A 113 3.17 7.62 -13.86
N HIS A 114 1.92 8.04 -13.69
CA HIS A 114 0.76 7.17 -13.55
C HIS A 114 0.11 6.81 -14.91
N THR A 115 0.69 7.25 -16.04
CA THR A 115 0.14 6.97 -17.38
C THR A 115 0.33 5.52 -17.80
N LEU A 116 1.46 4.91 -17.42
CA LEU A 116 1.78 3.53 -17.74
C LEU A 116 1.74 2.66 -16.46
N PRO A 117 0.65 1.89 -16.24
CA PRO A 117 0.60 0.94 -15.15
C PRO A 117 1.66 -0.16 -15.34
N SER A 118 2.29 -0.55 -14.23
CA SER A 118 3.20 -1.69 -14.21
C SER A 118 2.41 -3.00 -14.26
N GLU A 119 3.08 -4.11 -14.57
CA GLU A 119 2.46 -5.43 -14.50
C GLU A 119 1.91 -5.71 -13.10
N ARG A 120 2.62 -5.30 -12.04
CA ARG A 120 2.17 -5.42 -10.65
C ARG A 120 0.87 -4.65 -10.42
N ASP A 121 0.75 -3.44 -10.94
CA ASP A 121 -0.47 -2.62 -10.78
C ASP A 121 -1.65 -3.28 -11.47
N LEU A 122 -1.47 -3.77 -12.71
CA LEU A 122 -2.52 -4.45 -13.45
C LEU A 122 -2.97 -5.74 -12.76
N LYS A 123 -2.03 -6.52 -12.22
CA LYS A 123 -2.36 -7.73 -11.45
C LYS A 123 -3.11 -7.41 -10.16
N PHE A 124 -2.74 -6.35 -9.45
CA PHE A 124 -3.50 -5.88 -8.29
C PHE A 124 -4.91 -5.50 -8.71
N VAL A 125 -5.07 -4.66 -9.73
CA VAL A 125 -6.38 -4.22 -10.24
C VAL A 125 -7.24 -5.42 -10.63
N ALA A 126 -6.65 -6.43 -11.29
CA ALA A 126 -7.33 -7.66 -11.65
C ALA A 126 -7.83 -8.43 -10.43
N CYS A 127 -7.03 -8.54 -9.37
CA CYS A 127 -7.45 -9.18 -8.11
C CYS A 127 -8.65 -8.45 -7.49
N VAL A 128 -8.62 -7.12 -7.44
CA VAL A 128 -9.73 -6.31 -6.91
C VAL A 128 -10.99 -6.52 -7.74
N LYS A 129 -10.89 -6.52 -9.07
CA LYS A 129 -12.04 -6.74 -9.96
C LYS A 129 -12.62 -8.15 -9.85
N ASN A 130 -11.78 -9.16 -9.64
CA ASN A 130 -12.20 -10.56 -9.54
C ASN A 130 -12.63 -10.96 -8.11
N GLY A 131 -12.54 -10.05 -7.14
CA GLY A 131 -12.83 -10.35 -5.74
C GLY A 131 -11.80 -11.24 -5.05
N THR A 132 -10.62 -11.42 -5.64
CA THR A 132 -9.51 -12.17 -5.01
C THR A 132 -9.03 -11.41 -3.78
N PRO A 133 -9.04 -12.03 -2.58
CA PRO A 133 -8.54 -11.38 -1.37
C PRO A 133 -7.05 -11.07 -1.48
N VAL A 134 -6.68 -9.81 -1.24
CA VAL A 134 -5.29 -9.33 -1.24
C VAL A 134 -4.90 -8.95 0.18
N ASN A 135 -3.77 -9.47 0.67
CA ASN A 135 -3.23 -9.10 1.97
C ASN A 135 -2.53 -7.74 1.89
N LEU A 136 -3.32 -6.68 1.96
CA LEU A 136 -2.82 -5.32 1.84
C LEU A 136 -1.93 -4.87 3.02
N PRO A 137 -2.19 -5.23 4.30
CA PRO A 137 -1.23 -4.99 5.37
C PRO A 137 0.18 -5.50 5.06
N TYR A 138 0.29 -6.75 4.59
CA TYR A 138 1.57 -7.34 4.19
C TYR A 138 2.23 -6.57 3.03
N LEU A 139 1.46 -6.21 2.01
CA LEU A 139 1.96 -5.44 0.87
C LEU A 139 2.48 -4.05 1.26
N ILE A 140 1.85 -3.39 2.24
CA ILE A 140 2.28 -2.07 2.73
C ILE A 140 3.60 -2.18 3.48
N VAL A 141 3.75 -3.15 4.39
CA VAL A 141 5.03 -3.37 5.11
C VAL A 141 6.15 -3.59 4.10
N ASN A 142 5.93 -4.46 3.11
CA ASN A 142 6.93 -4.70 2.06
C ASN A 142 7.21 -3.46 1.22
N HIS A 143 6.19 -2.65 0.93
CA HIS A 143 6.37 -1.41 0.18
C HIS A 143 7.26 -0.42 0.95
N MET A 144 6.97 -0.17 2.23
CA MET A 144 7.77 0.70 3.10
C MET A 144 9.24 0.27 3.12
N ARG A 145 9.49 -1.03 3.28
CA ARG A 145 10.85 -1.60 3.32
C ARG A 145 11.59 -1.49 1.98
N SER A 146 10.88 -1.65 0.86
CA SER A 146 11.48 -1.55 -0.47
C SER A 146 11.81 -0.11 -0.89
N ARG A 147 11.19 0.88 -0.24
CA ARG A 147 11.23 2.30 -0.64
C ARG A 147 11.34 3.26 0.56
N PRO A 148 12.27 3.05 1.50
CA PRO A 148 12.32 3.83 2.74
C PRO A 148 12.62 5.32 2.50
N ASN A 149 13.41 5.64 1.46
CA ASN A 149 13.79 7.01 1.13
C ASN A 149 12.62 7.89 0.65
N HIS A 150 11.49 7.28 0.29
CA HIS A 150 10.32 7.97 -0.23
C HIS A 150 9.27 8.26 0.85
N LEU A 151 9.55 7.86 2.09
CA LEU A 151 8.70 8.08 3.26
C LEU A 151 7.20 7.73 3.03
N PRO A 152 6.86 6.57 2.45
CA PRO A 152 5.48 6.29 2.07
C PRO A 152 4.53 6.17 3.28
N TYR A 153 3.23 6.36 3.04
CA TYR A 153 2.16 6.23 4.04
C TYR A 153 2.33 7.07 5.34
N PRO A 154 2.64 8.38 5.26
CA PRO A 154 2.84 9.21 6.45
C PRO A 154 1.59 9.27 7.34
N MET A 155 0.39 9.24 6.74
CA MET A 155 -0.88 9.23 7.46
C MET A 155 -1.12 7.94 8.23
N LEU A 156 -0.81 6.78 7.64
CA LEU A 156 -0.91 5.49 8.32
C LEU A 156 0.03 5.43 9.54
N LEU A 157 1.28 5.88 9.37
CA LEU A 157 2.25 5.91 10.47
C LEU A 157 1.77 6.80 11.61
N SER A 158 1.22 7.97 11.29
CA SER A 158 0.69 8.90 12.31
C SER A 158 -0.45 8.27 13.11
N ARG A 159 -1.37 7.57 12.44
CA ARG A 159 -2.45 6.82 13.10
C ARG A 159 -1.93 5.65 13.95
N ILE A 160 -0.86 4.98 13.50
CA ILE A 160 -0.21 3.95 14.32
C ILE A 160 0.38 4.58 15.59
N PHE A 161 1.05 5.72 15.49
CA PHE A 161 1.61 6.43 16.65
C PHE A 161 0.52 6.82 17.66
N GLU A 162 -0.63 7.28 17.20
CA GLU A 162 -1.81 7.55 18.04
C GLU A 162 -2.35 6.27 18.69
N SER A 163 -2.51 5.18 17.91
CA SER A 163 -3.01 3.91 18.43
C SER A 163 -2.12 3.29 19.51
N LEU A 164 -0.82 3.59 19.46
CA LEU A 164 0.18 3.14 20.42
C LEU A 164 0.33 4.09 21.62
N ASN A 165 -0.45 5.19 21.68
CA ASN A 165 -0.37 6.23 22.72
C ASN A 165 1.06 6.72 22.96
N LEU A 166 1.84 6.94 21.89
CA LEU A 166 3.16 7.55 22.03
C LEU A 166 2.99 8.98 22.58
N ASN A 167 3.92 9.42 23.44
CA ASN A 167 3.96 10.82 23.88
C ASN A 167 4.37 11.70 22.69
N ILE A 168 3.38 12.15 21.91
CA ILE A 168 3.59 13.01 20.74
C ILE A 168 4.01 14.40 21.26
N PRO A 169 5.20 14.90 20.86
CA PRO A 169 5.68 16.21 21.28
C PRO A 169 4.73 17.34 20.88
N ASP A 170 4.66 18.39 21.70
CA ASP A 170 3.82 19.57 21.43
C ASP A 170 4.22 20.30 20.12
N ASP A 171 5.47 20.15 19.64
CA ASP A 171 5.93 20.72 18.38
C ASP A 171 5.47 19.96 17.12
N GLU A 172 4.72 18.87 17.29
CA GLU A 172 4.06 18.12 16.20
C GLU A 172 2.56 18.46 16.06
N GLN A 173 1.97 19.24 16.97
CA GLN A 173 0.57 19.70 16.97
C GLN A 173 0.39 21.02 16.21
#